data_AF-A0A9X0PML3-F1
#
_entry.id   AF-A0A9X0PML3-F1
#
_cell.length_a   1.000
_cell.length_b   1.000
_cell.length_c   1.000
_cell.angle_alpha   90.00
_cell.angle_beta   90.00
_cell.angle_gamma   90.00
#
_symmetry.space_group_name_H-M   'P 1'
#
loop_
_entity.id
_entity.type
_entity.pdbx_description
1 polymer ?
#
loop_
_entity_poly.entity_id
_entity_poly.type
_entity_poly.pdbx_seq_one_letter_code
_entity_poly.pdbx_strand_id
1 'polypeptide(L)'
;MPRHSTKAEAASAPLRPRDAASLILFDRSGPTTRVLMGQRSSAHVFMPGTYVFPGGKRDPRDHALPFSGDLHPAVLDSLTASASRRLSAAGARALALAAARELVEETGVELGPATEGPDLSCFRYVARAITPPGNVRRYDTRFFCCYADELRLDIRLTRDSEELHNVQWLDMTDLSGLNMPKITRTVLEDVTNFMIGDPSLPYESPARLYVTRHGRFIRDFV
;
A
#
# COMPACT_ATOMS: atom_id res chain seq x y z
N MET A 1 -28.30 22.96 -48.56
CA MET A 1 -27.12 22.22 -48.06
C MET A 1 -27.16 22.20 -46.54
N PRO A 2 -27.49 21.07 -45.89
CA PRO A 2 -27.52 21.02 -44.42
C PRO A 2 -26.08 20.97 -43.89
N ARG A 3 -25.78 21.80 -42.88
CA ARG A 3 -24.52 21.76 -42.13
C ARG A 3 -24.60 20.61 -41.13
N HIS A 4 -23.77 19.58 -41.32
CA HIS A 4 -23.52 18.59 -40.29
C HIS A 4 -22.75 19.24 -39.13
N SER A 5 -23.43 19.47 -38.01
CA SER A 5 -22.78 19.79 -36.74
C SER A 5 -22.26 18.49 -36.12
N THR A 6 -20.96 18.25 -36.23
CA THR A 6 -20.25 17.24 -35.43
C THR A 6 -20.26 17.71 -33.98
N LYS A 7 -21.11 17.06 -33.17
CA LYS A 7 -21.11 17.21 -31.71
C LYS A 7 -19.86 16.52 -31.20
N ALA A 8 -18.79 17.28 -30.95
CA ALA A 8 -17.63 16.78 -30.23
C ALA A 8 -18.12 16.29 -28.86
N GLU A 9 -18.03 14.99 -28.59
CA GLU A 9 -18.23 14.45 -27.25
C GLU A 9 -17.21 15.12 -26.33
N ALA A 10 -17.71 15.92 -25.39
CA ALA A 10 -16.88 16.47 -24.33
C ALA A 10 -16.31 15.30 -23.53
N ALA A 11 -15.03 15.00 -23.71
CA ALA A 11 -14.33 13.99 -22.93
C ALA A 11 -14.53 14.29 -21.44
N SER A 12 -15.20 13.41 -20.71
CA SER A 12 -15.45 13.59 -19.28
C SER A 12 -14.11 13.75 -18.55
N ALA A 13 -14.00 14.72 -17.66
CA ALA A 13 -12.79 14.92 -16.87
C ALA A 13 -12.39 13.61 -16.18
N PRO A 14 -11.11 13.22 -16.21
CA PRO A 14 -10.68 11.93 -15.68
C PRO A 14 -11.02 11.84 -14.19
N LEU A 15 -11.63 10.71 -13.78
CA LEU A 15 -12.01 10.44 -12.40
C LEU A 15 -10.83 10.69 -11.46
N ARG A 16 -11.06 11.42 -10.36
CA ARG A 16 -10.00 11.67 -9.37
C ARG A 16 -9.67 10.37 -8.64
N PRO A 17 -8.38 10.05 -8.43
CA PRO A 17 -8.01 8.88 -7.64
C PRO A 17 -8.44 9.08 -6.18
N ARG A 18 -8.87 7.99 -5.55
CA ARG A 18 -9.16 7.94 -4.11
C ARG A 18 -7.90 7.58 -3.34
N ASP A 19 -7.74 8.16 -2.16
CA ASP A 19 -6.66 7.78 -1.25
C ASP A 19 -6.80 6.30 -0.84
N ALA A 20 -5.68 5.60 -0.87
CA ALA A 20 -5.56 4.22 -0.44
C ALA A 20 -4.21 4.02 0.25
N ALA A 21 -4.12 2.97 1.06
CA ALA A 21 -2.89 2.60 1.72
C ALA A 21 -2.73 1.07 1.79
N SER A 22 -1.49 0.61 1.82
CA SER A 22 -1.16 -0.81 1.88
C SER A 22 0.07 -1.01 2.75
N LEU A 23 0.12 -2.12 3.49
CA LEU A 23 1.20 -2.44 4.40
C LEU A 23 1.96 -3.68 3.91
N ILE A 24 3.25 -3.50 3.66
CA ILE A 24 4.19 -4.57 3.34
C ILE A 24 4.83 -5.01 4.66
N LEU A 25 4.33 -6.11 5.20
CA LEU A 25 4.83 -6.65 6.46
C LEU A 25 5.89 -7.73 6.18
N PHE A 26 7.10 -7.50 6.67
CA PHE A 26 8.22 -8.43 6.52
C PHE A 26 8.50 -9.20 7.81
N ASP A 27 8.85 -10.47 7.65
CA ASP A 27 9.41 -11.30 8.70
C ASP A 27 10.85 -11.68 8.35
N ARG A 28 11.77 -11.41 9.27
CA ARG A 28 13.20 -11.69 9.14
C ARG A 28 13.73 -12.61 10.24
N SER A 29 12.85 -13.30 10.95
CA SER A 29 13.21 -14.25 12.02
C SER A 29 13.82 -15.56 11.50
N GLY A 30 13.54 -15.90 10.24
CA GLY A 30 14.04 -17.09 9.57
C GLY A 30 15.35 -16.89 8.79
N PRO A 31 15.84 -17.93 8.09
CA PRO A 31 17.03 -17.85 7.26
C PRO A 31 16.86 -16.95 6.01
N THR A 32 15.62 -16.79 5.57
CA THR A 32 15.20 -15.91 4.46
C THR A 32 14.18 -14.91 4.98
N THR A 33 14.16 -13.71 4.36
CA THR A 33 13.09 -12.76 4.62
C THR A 33 11.81 -13.26 3.96
N ARG A 34 10.71 -13.17 4.68
CA ARG A 34 9.37 -13.50 4.19
C ARG A 34 8.49 -12.26 4.17
N VAL A 35 7.50 -12.23 3.28
CA VAL A 35 6.50 -11.15 3.19
C VAL A 35 5.11 -11.72 3.36
N LEU A 36 4.27 -11.06 4.15
CA LEU A 36 2.87 -11.46 4.31
C LEU A 36 2.06 -11.01 3.08
N MET A 37 1.41 -11.95 2.42
CA MET A 37 0.54 -11.68 1.28
C MET A 37 -0.71 -12.58 1.32
N GLY A 38 -1.76 -12.13 0.66
CA GLY A 38 -2.98 -12.91 0.45
C GLY A 38 -3.40 -12.90 -1.02
N GLN A 39 -4.14 -13.91 -1.42
CA GLN A 39 -4.74 -14.01 -2.75
C GLN A 39 -6.14 -13.37 -2.71
N ARG A 40 -6.40 -12.40 -3.59
CA ARG A 40 -7.74 -11.80 -3.70
C ARG A 40 -8.78 -12.88 -4.01
N SER A 41 -9.90 -12.85 -3.31
CA SER A 41 -11.01 -13.78 -3.55
C SER A 41 -11.45 -13.78 -5.01
N SER A 42 -11.97 -14.91 -5.49
CA SER A 42 -12.52 -15.00 -6.85
C SER A 42 -13.76 -14.11 -7.03
N ALA A 43 -14.47 -13.82 -5.93
CA ALA A 43 -15.57 -12.87 -5.86
C ALA A 43 -15.11 -11.40 -5.83
N HIS A 44 -13.80 -11.15 -5.69
CA HIS A 44 -13.28 -9.81 -5.62
C HIS A 44 -13.46 -9.08 -6.97
N VAL A 45 -14.15 -7.94 -6.96
CA VAL A 45 -14.56 -7.19 -8.18
C VAL A 45 -13.37 -6.57 -8.94
N PHE A 46 -12.14 -6.74 -8.45
CA PHE A 46 -10.92 -6.19 -9.03
C PHE A 46 -9.76 -7.19 -8.89
N MET A 47 -9.23 -7.69 -10.02
CA MET A 47 -8.08 -8.61 -10.12
C MET A 47 -8.17 -9.90 -9.24
N PRO A 48 -9.24 -10.70 -9.38
CA PRO A 48 -9.41 -11.93 -8.61
C PRO A 48 -8.27 -12.93 -8.82
N GLY A 49 -7.93 -13.71 -7.79
CA GLY A 49 -6.92 -14.78 -7.89
C GLY A 49 -5.48 -14.30 -7.96
N THR A 50 -5.21 -13.01 -7.72
CA THR A 50 -3.85 -12.44 -7.68
C THR A 50 -3.37 -12.24 -6.25
N TYR A 51 -2.08 -12.44 -6.00
CA TYR A 51 -1.45 -12.12 -4.72
C TYR A 51 -1.19 -10.63 -4.59
N VAL A 52 -1.58 -10.08 -3.45
CA VAL A 52 -1.41 -8.67 -3.10
C VAL A 52 -0.97 -8.54 -1.64
N PHE A 53 -0.37 -7.40 -1.33
CA PHE A 53 -0.24 -6.98 0.05
C PHE A 53 -1.60 -6.59 0.61
N PRO A 54 -1.81 -6.74 1.92
CA PRO A 54 -2.98 -6.20 2.58
C PRO A 54 -3.09 -4.68 2.38
N GLY A 55 -4.29 -4.19 2.13
CA GLY A 55 -4.50 -2.78 1.89
C GLY A 55 -5.77 -2.42 1.11
N GLY A 56 -6.23 -1.20 1.34
CA GLY A 56 -7.51 -0.75 0.84
C GLY A 56 -7.66 0.77 0.82
N LYS A 57 -8.90 1.21 0.65
CA LYS A 57 -9.23 2.65 0.63
C LYS A 57 -9.06 3.23 2.02
N ARG A 58 -8.61 4.47 2.07
CA ARG A 58 -8.80 5.28 3.28
C ARG A 58 -10.29 5.53 3.51
N ASP A 59 -10.78 5.17 4.68
CA ASP A 59 -12.12 5.47 5.19
C ASP A 59 -12.06 6.77 6.01
N PRO A 60 -13.11 7.61 6.00
CA PRO A 60 -13.17 8.79 6.86
C PRO A 60 -12.92 8.50 8.35
N ARG A 61 -13.30 7.31 8.84
CA ARG A 61 -13.12 6.86 10.23
C ARG A 61 -11.66 6.63 10.61
N ASP A 62 -10.76 6.45 9.64
CA ASP A 62 -9.33 6.22 9.92
C ASP A 62 -8.68 7.39 10.67
N HIS A 63 -9.25 8.61 10.60
CA HIS A 63 -8.79 9.76 11.40
C HIS A 63 -9.03 9.63 12.90
N ALA A 64 -9.98 8.78 13.30
CA ALA A 64 -10.40 8.63 14.69
C ALA A 64 -9.85 7.34 15.33
N LEU A 65 -9.12 6.52 14.57
CA LEU A 65 -8.52 5.30 15.10
C LEU A 65 -7.38 5.64 16.07
N PRO A 66 -7.24 4.91 17.19
CA PRO A 66 -6.15 5.11 18.13
C PRO A 66 -4.81 4.64 17.53
N PHE A 67 -3.71 5.17 18.04
CA PHE A 67 -2.35 4.72 17.78
C PHE A 67 -1.50 4.92 19.04
N SER A 68 -0.56 4.01 19.29
CA SER A 68 0.27 3.99 20.50
C SER A 68 1.60 4.74 20.33
N GLY A 69 2.10 4.82 19.10
CA GLY A 69 3.26 5.63 18.70
C GLY A 69 2.98 6.35 17.39
N ASP A 70 3.48 7.58 17.29
CA ASP A 70 3.27 8.42 16.10
C ASP A 70 4.27 8.07 14.99
N LEU A 71 3.93 8.41 13.74
CA LEU A 71 4.83 8.26 12.60
C LEU A 71 6.16 8.97 12.86
N HIS A 72 7.25 8.36 12.44
CA HIS A 72 8.56 9.00 12.47
C HIS A 72 8.51 10.36 11.73
N PRO A 73 9.15 11.43 12.25
CA PRO A 73 9.08 12.76 11.63
C PRO A 73 9.46 12.77 10.14
N ALA A 74 10.51 12.05 9.75
CA ALA A 74 10.92 11.95 8.34
C ALA A 74 9.83 11.32 7.43
N VAL A 75 9.09 10.34 7.95
CA VAL A 75 7.99 9.69 7.23
C VAL A 75 6.81 10.65 7.11
N LEU A 76 6.50 11.38 8.18
CA LEU A 76 5.45 12.41 8.17
C LEU A 76 5.76 13.52 7.16
N ASP A 77 6.99 14.02 7.15
CA ASP A 77 7.45 15.05 6.21
C ASP A 77 7.37 14.56 4.76
N SER A 78 7.86 13.34 4.48
CA SER A 78 7.81 12.74 3.15
C SER A 78 6.37 12.54 2.65
N LEU A 79 5.45 12.05 3.49
CA LEU A 79 4.03 11.88 3.12
C LEU A 79 3.34 13.20 2.83
N THR A 80 3.63 14.23 3.63
CA THR A 80 2.98 15.55 3.47
C THR A 80 3.52 16.33 2.27
N ALA A 81 4.80 16.13 1.91
CA ALA A 81 5.46 16.72 0.75
C ALA A 81 5.14 16.00 -0.57
N SER A 82 5.03 14.67 -0.56
CA SER A 82 4.86 13.85 -1.77
C SER A 82 3.50 14.04 -2.45
N ALA A 83 2.46 14.44 -1.71
CA ALA A 83 1.10 14.48 -2.23
C ALA A 83 0.87 15.65 -3.22
N SER A 84 0.15 15.38 -4.32
CA SER A 84 -0.18 16.40 -5.33
C SER A 84 -1.03 17.55 -4.75
N ARG A 85 -1.71 17.29 -3.63
CA ARG A 85 -2.24 18.27 -2.70
C ARG A 85 -1.58 17.99 -1.36
N ARG A 86 -0.99 19.00 -0.71
CA ARG A 86 -0.40 18.86 0.62
C ARG A 86 -1.37 18.13 1.57
N LEU A 87 -0.91 16.99 2.06
CA LEU A 87 -1.62 16.23 3.08
C LEU A 87 -1.36 16.90 4.43
N SER A 88 -2.36 16.98 5.30
CA SER A 88 -2.12 17.38 6.68
C SER A 88 -1.45 16.23 7.44
N ALA A 89 -0.81 16.52 8.57
CA ALA A 89 -0.25 15.49 9.43
C ALA A 89 -1.32 14.46 9.87
N ALA A 90 -2.54 14.91 10.18
CA ALA A 90 -3.67 14.03 10.46
C ALA A 90 -4.04 13.14 9.26
N GLY A 91 -4.00 13.68 8.04
CA GLY A 91 -4.23 12.90 6.82
C GLY A 91 -3.15 11.84 6.57
N ALA A 92 -1.90 12.13 6.90
CA ALA A 92 -0.78 11.19 6.80
C ALA A 92 -0.95 10.03 7.80
N ARG A 93 -1.30 10.34 9.06
CA ARG A 93 -1.65 9.34 10.07
C ARG A 93 -2.84 8.49 9.64
N ALA A 94 -3.89 9.10 9.12
CA ALA A 94 -5.06 8.38 8.62
C ALA A 94 -4.74 7.42 7.47
N LEU A 95 -3.72 7.70 6.63
CA LEU A 95 -3.25 6.74 5.63
C LEU A 95 -2.52 5.55 6.27
N ALA A 96 -1.65 5.80 7.26
CA ALA A 96 -0.95 4.72 7.97
C ALA A 96 -1.94 3.84 8.76
N LEU A 97 -2.92 4.46 9.41
CA LEU A 97 -4.02 3.78 10.11
C LEU A 97 -4.92 2.99 9.16
N ALA A 98 -5.18 3.50 7.96
CA ALA A 98 -5.87 2.73 6.93
C ALA A 98 -5.09 1.46 6.57
N ALA A 99 -3.77 1.54 6.37
CA ALA A 99 -2.94 0.37 6.06
C ALA A 99 -2.95 -0.66 7.21
N ALA A 100 -2.89 -0.18 8.46
CA ALA A 100 -2.97 -1.02 9.65
C ALA A 100 -4.34 -1.70 9.81
N ARG A 101 -5.44 -0.96 9.63
CA ARG A 101 -6.80 -1.49 9.68
C ARG A 101 -7.01 -2.59 8.65
N GLU A 102 -6.62 -2.34 7.40
CA GLU A 102 -6.77 -3.31 6.31
C GLU A 102 -5.93 -4.57 6.57
N LEU A 103 -4.71 -4.44 7.12
CA LEU A 103 -3.94 -5.61 7.56
C LEU A 103 -4.72 -6.46 8.55
N VAL A 104 -5.28 -5.85 9.61
CA VAL A 104 -6.03 -6.57 10.65
C VAL A 104 -7.30 -7.21 10.07
N GLU A 105 -8.06 -6.48 9.27
CA GLU A 105 -9.31 -6.94 8.66
C GLU A 105 -9.07 -8.10 7.68
N GLU A 106 -8.04 -8.00 6.84
CA GLU A 106 -7.80 -8.96 5.77
C GLU A 106 -6.99 -10.19 6.20
N THR A 107 -6.16 -10.08 7.24
CA THR A 107 -5.21 -11.15 7.67
C THR A 107 -5.36 -11.60 9.11
N GLY A 108 -6.08 -10.85 9.94
CA GLY A 108 -6.18 -11.07 11.39
C GLY A 108 -4.90 -10.81 12.19
N VAL A 109 -3.83 -10.30 11.57
CA VAL A 109 -2.60 -9.94 12.28
C VAL A 109 -2.85 -8.66 13.07
N GLU A 110 -2.93 -8.78 14.40
CA GLU A 110 -3.14 -7.65 15.31
C GLU A 110 -1.82 -6.88 15.53
N LEU A 111 -1.84 -5.56 15.31
CA LEU A 111 -0.66 -4.69 15.42
C LEU A 111 -0.46 -4.04 16.79
N GLY A 112 -1.13 -4.55 17.81
CA GLY A 112 -1.15 -4.00 19.17
C GLY A 112 -2.53 -4.14 19.81
N PRO A 113 -2.66 -3.78 21.10
CA PRO A 113 -3.95 -3.82 21.78
C PRO A 113 -4.98 -2.94 21.09
N ALA A 114 -6.19 -3.45 20.84
CA ALA A 114 -7.23 -2.71 20.12
C ALA A 114 -7.59 -1.34 20.74
N THR A 115 -7.41 -1.19 22.06
CA THR A 115 -7.66 0.07 22.79
C THR A 115 -6.60 1.13 22.54
N GLU A 116 -5.37 0.72 22.22
CA GLU A 116 -4.21 1.61 22.03
C GLU A 116 -3.89 1.80 20.54
N GLY A 117 -4.24 0.82 19.70
CA GLY A 117 -3.94 0.84 18.28
C GLY A 117 -2.48 0.50 17.95
N PRO A 118 -2.12 0.53 16.66
CA PRO A 118 -0.78 0.20 16.20
C PRO A 118 0.26 1.24 16.64
N ASP A 119 1.50 0.81 16.81
CA ASP A 119 2.65 1.71 16.88
C ASP A 119 3.05 2.12 15.45
N LEU A 120 2.71 3.35 15.04
CA LEU A 120 3.02 3.85 13.71
C LEU A 120 4.50 4.26 13.57
N SER A 121 5.26 4.33 14.66
CA SER A 121 6.66 4.76 14.61
C SER A 121 7.53 3.78 13.84
N CYS A 122 7.12 2.50 13.74
CA CYS A 122 7.79 1.46 12.96
C CYS A 122 7.47 1.52 11.46
N PHE A 123 6.52 2.35 11.03
CA PHE A 123 6.06 2.39 9.64
C PHE A 123 6.99 3.27 8.81
N ARG A 124 7.60 2.68 7.79
CA ARG A 124 8.38 3.38 6.76
C ARG A 124 7.49 3.65 5.56
N TYR A 125 7.65 4.80 4.92
CA TYR A 125 6.97 5.10 3.66
C TYR A 125 7.90 4.73 2.49
N VAL A 126 7.49 3.77 1.65
CA VAL A 126 8.39 3.18 0.65
C VAL A 126 7.96 3.38 -0.80
N ALA A 127 6.67 3.60 -1.05
CA ALA A 127 6.18 3.76 -2.40
C ALA A 127 4.84 4.50 -2.51
N ARG A 128 4.60 5.11 -3.66
CA ARG A 128 3.34 5.69 -4.07
C ARG A 128 2.97 5.23 -5.47
N ALA A 129 1.78 4.68 -5.64
CA ALA A 129 1.28 4.31 -6.96
C ALA A 129 -0.04 5.00 -7.27
N ILE A 130 -0.09 5.70 -8.41
CA ILE A 130 -1.30 6.36 -8.88
C ILE A 130 -1.85 5.58 -10.08
N THR A 131 -3.07 5.05 -9.95
CA THR A 131 -3.73 4.35 -11.05
C THR A 131 -3.87 5.26 -12.27
N PRO A 132 -3.53 4.78 -13.49
CA PRO A 132 -3.56 5.61 -14.70
C PRO A 132 -4.94 6.25 -14.98
N PRO A 133 -4.98 7.45 -15.60
CA PRO A 133 -6.22 8.02 -16.12
C PRO A 133 -6.94 7.06 -17.07
N GLY A 134 -8.27 7.14 -17.16
CA GLY A 134 -9.10 6.26 -18.00
C GLY A 134 -9.59 4.97 -17.33
N ASN A 135 -9.04 4.61 -16.17
CA ASN A 135 -9.58 3.51 -15.35
C ASN A 135 -10.85 3.95 -14.62
N VAL A 136 -11.87 3.08 -14.60
CA VAL A 136 -13.15 3.32 -13.92
C VAL A 136 -13.03 3.35 -12.39
N ARG A 137 -11.95 2.79 -11.85
CA ARG A 137 -11.55 2.87 -10.44
C ARG A 137 -10.10 3.32 -10.39
N ARG A 138 -9.85 4.40 -9.63
CA ARG A 138 -8.51 4.97 -9.51
C ARG A 138 -8.15 5.17 -8.05
N TYR A 139 -6.91 4.81 -7.73
CA TYR A 139 -6.32 4.93 -6.41
C TYR A 139 -5.03 5.72 -6.46
N ASP A 140 -4.75 6.40 -5.36
CA ASP A 140 -3.47 7.03 -5.07
C ASP A 140 -2.92 6.37 -3.79
N THR A 141 -2.33 5.19 -3.99
CA THR A 141 -1.96 4.26 -2.93
C THR A 141 -0.61 4.64 -2.34
N ARG A 142 -0.54 4.79 -1.02
CA ARG A 142 0.72 4.85 -0.25
C ARG A 142 1.05 3.47 0.28
N PHE A 143 2.26 3.01 0.02
CA PHE A 143 2.78 1.76 0.54
C PHE A 143 3.68 2.06 1.72
N PHE A 144 3.34 1.43 2.83
CA PHE A 144 4.15 1.41 4.04
C PHE A 144 4.85 0.07 4.16
N CYS A 145 5.97 0.01 4.86
CA CYS A 145 6.54 -1.25 5.31
C CYS A 145 6.95 -1.19 6.78
N CYS A 146 6.98 -2.36 7.42
CA CYS A 146 7.50 -2.55 8.76
C CYS A 146 7.96 -4.01 8.92
N TYR A 147 8.73 -4.27 9.98
CA TYR A 147 9.15 -5.61 10.34
C TYR A 147 8.33 -6.18 11.49
N ALA A 148 7.99 -7.46 11.42
CA ALA A 148 7.16 -8.14 12.41
C ALA A 148 7.79 -8.17 13.82
N ASP A 149 9.13 -8.18 13.91
CA ASP A 149 9.87 -8.15 15.18
C ASP A 149 9.79 -6.79 15.89
N GLU A 150 9.79 -5.68 15.13
CA GLU A 150 9.60 -4.32 15.66
C GLU A 150 8.24 -4.17 16.35
N LEU A 151 7.21 -4.82 15.78
CA LEU A 151 5.85 -4.83 16.30
C LEU A 151 5.56 -6.01 17.27
N ARG A 152 6.58 -6.86 17.55
CA ARG A 152 6.49 -8.03 18.44
C ARG A 152 5.34 -8.98 18.08
N LEU A 153 5.10 -9.18 16.79
CA LEU A 153 3.97 -9.98 16.28
C LEU A 153 4.25 -11.49 16.41
N ASP A 154 3.20 -12.26 16.70
CA ASP A 154 3.24 -13.71 16.48
C ASP A 154 2.88 -14.01 15.01
N ILE A 155 3.91 -14.22 14.19
CA ILE A 155 3.78 -14.48 12.75
C ILE A 155 2.98 -15.75 12.42
N ARG A 156 2.69 -16.62 13.38
CA ARG A 156 1.88 -17.84 13.16
C ARG A 156 0.38 -17.55 13.17
N LEU A 157 -0.02 -16.37 13.65
CA LEU A 157 -1.41 -15.97 13.76
C LEU A 157 -1.84 -15.18 12.52
N THR A 158 -2.19 -15.92 11.47
CA THR A 158 -2.81 -15.36 10.26
C THR A 158 -4.11 -16.10 9.95
N ARG A 159 -5.07 -15.41 9.36
CA ARG A 159 -6.34 -16.00 8.90
C ARG A 159 -6.76 -15.40 7.58
N ASP A 160 -7.55 -16.16 6.84
CA ASP A 160 -8.25 -15.67 5.66
C ASP A 160 -9.43 -14.77 6.07
N SER A 161 -9.82 -13.90 5.15
CA SER A 161 -10.99 -13.02 5.21
C SER A 161 -11.89 -13.27 3.98
N GLU A 162 -12.98 -12.51 3.85
CA GLU A 162 -13.81 -12.54 2.64
C GLU A 162 -13.11 -11.91 1.42
N GLU A 163 -12.16 -11.00 1.65
CA GLU A 163 -11.46 -10.26 0.60
C GLU A 163 -10.14 -10.91 0.19
N LEU A 164 -9.37 -11.42 1.16
CA LEU A 164 -8.13 -12.17 0.96
C LEU A 164 -8.25 -13.60 1.49
N HIS A 165 -7.94 -14.57 0.63
CA HIS A 165 -7.79 -15.97 1.01
C HIS A 165 -6.34 -16.40 0.84
N ASN A 166 -6.00 -17.58 1.35
CA ASN A 166 -4.66 -18.14 1.27
C ASN A 166 -3.59 -17.14 1.79
N VAL A 167 -3.90 -16.50 2.91
CA VAL A 167 -3.02 -15.54 3.59
C VAL A 167 -1.83 -16.30 4.16
N GLN A 168 -0.63 -15.95 3.73
CA GLN A 168 0.58 -16.68 4.11
C GLN A 168 1.84 -15.80 4.02
N TRP A 169 2.87 -16.24 4.74
CA TRP A 169 4.22 -15.70 4.65
C TRP A 169 4.97 -16.35 3.49
N LEU A 170 5.27 -15.56 2.46
CA LEU A 170 5.94 -16.02 1.24
C LEU A 170 7.44 -15.72 1.30
N ASP A 171 8.27 -16.67 0.91
CA ASP A 171 9.73 -16.49 0.87
C ASP A 171 10.12 -15.52 -0.26
N MET A 172 10.85 -14.46 0.10
CA MET A 172 11.27 -13.42 -0.85
C MET A 172 12.26 -13.92 -1.90
N THR A 173 12.89 -15.09 -1.70
CA THR A 173 13.81 -15.71 -2.65
C THR A 173 13.09 -16.45 -3.78
N ASP A 174 11.82 -16.82 -3.61
CA ASP A 174 11.02 -17.50 -4.63
C ASP A 174 9.59 -16.95 -4.73
N LEU A 175 9.46 -15.86 -5.50
CA LEU A 175 8.17 -15.23 -5.82
C LEU A 175 7.86 -15.25 -7.32
N SER A 176 8.66 -15.98 -8.10
CA SER A 176 8.64 -15.94 -9.56
C SER A 176 7.33 -16.50 -10.14
N GLY A 177 6.82 -17.59 -9.55
CA GLY A 177 5.60 -18.26 -9.98
C GLY A 177 4.28 -17.62 -9.51
N LEU A 178 4.34 -16.58 -8.67
CA LEU A 178 3.13 -15.97 -8.11
C LEU A 178 2.47 -15.05 -9.12
N ASN A 179 1.16 -15.22 -9.31
CA ASN A 179 0.33 -14.31 -10.10
C ASN A 179 0.10 -13.02 -9.31
N MET A 180 0.83 -11.96 -9.64
CA MET A 180 0.75 -10.64 -8.97
C MET A 180 0.39 -9.55 -9.97
N PRO A 181 -0.37 -8.52 -9.55
CA PRO A 181 -0.51 -7.30 -10.33
C PRO A 181 0.87 -6.69 -10.61
N LYS A 182 1.06 -6.12 -11.81
CA LYS A 182 2.33 -5.50 -12.20
C LYS A 182 2.86 -4.52 -11.15
N ILE A 183 1.98 -3.68 -10.61
CA ILE A 183 2.38 -2.69 -9.59
C ILE A 183 2.84 -3.35 -8.29
N THR A 184 2.16 -4.39 -7.81
CA THR A 184 2.55 -5.14 -6.61
C THR A 184 3.95 -5.73 -6.79
N ARG A 185 4.20 -6.37 -7.94
CA ARG A 185 5.52 -6.94 -8.26
C ARG A 185 6.60 -5.85 -8.30
N THR A 186 6.35 -4.74 -9.01
CA THR A 186 7.33 -3.65 -9.12
C THR A 186 7.64 -2.98 -7.78
N VAL A 187 6.62 -2.78 -6.92
CA VAL A 187 6.82 -2.27 -5.55
C VAL A 187 7.70 -3.23 -4.75
N LEU A 188 7.40 -4.53 -4.79
CA LEU A 188 8.16 -5.54 -4.06
C LEU A 188 9.62 -5.57 -4.52
N GLU A 189 9.86 -5.59 -5.82
CA GLU A 189 11.21 -5.54 -6.41
C GLU A 189 11.99 -4.30 -5.95
N ASP A 190 11.37 -3.12 -5.93
CA ASP A 190 12.01 -1.89 -5.47
C ASP A 190 12.36 -1.93 -3.98
N VAL A 191 11.42 -2.37 -3.15
CA VAL A 191 11.64 -2.48 -1.70
C VAL A 191 12.74 -3.51 -1.40
N THR A 192 12.75 -4.65 -2.09
CA THR A 192 13.84 -5.64 -1.99
C THR A 192 15.19 -5.03 -2.34
N ASN A 193 15.26 -4.24 -3.43
CA ASN A 193 16.50 -3.57 -3.81
C ASN A 193 16.96 -2.55 -2.76
N PHE A 194 16.04 -1.85 -2.12
CA PHE A 194 16.37 -0.98 -0.99
C PHE A 194 16.92 -1.78 0.20
N MET A 195 16.31 -2.92 0.53
CA MET A 195 16.77 -3.80 1.61
C MET A 195 18.15 -4.42 1.34
N ILE A 196 18.48 -4.69 0.07
CA ILE A 196 19.82 -5.16 -0.31
C ILE A 196 20.87 -4.07 -0.04
N GLY A 197 20.53 -2.80 -0.27
CA GLY A 197 21.41 -1.68 0.02
C GLY A 197 21.55 -1.38 1.51
N ASP A 198 20.43 -1.35 2.23
CA ASP A 198 20.36 -1.20 3.68
C ASP A 198 19.16 -1.99 4.25
N PRO A 199 19.41 -3.13 4.94
CA PRO A 199 18.36 -3.96 5.51
C PRO A 199 17.53 -3.27 6.59
N SER A 200 18.02 -2.17 7.19
CA SER A 200 17.25 -1.43 8.19
C SER A 200 16.11 -0.61 7.57
N LEU A 201 16.18 -0.33 6.27
CA LEU A 201 15.33 0.61 5.54
C LEU A 201 15.12 1.91 6.34
N PRO A 202 16.12 2.82 6.39
CA PRO A 202 16.02 4.05 7.17
C PRO A 202 14.75 4.85 6.87
N TYR A 203 14.16 5.51 7.88
CA TYR A 203 12.91 6.28 7.74
C TYR A 203 13.02 7.44 6.74
N GLU A 204 14.23 7.93 6.49
CA GLU A 204 14.61 8.97 5.54
C GLU A 204 14.75 8.46 4.10
N SER A 205 14.66 7.14 3.89
CA SER A 205 14.79 6.55 2.55
C SER A 205 13.74 7.13 1.61
N PRO A 206 14.12 7.51 0.37
CA PRO A 206 13.18 8.09 -0.57
C PRO A 206 12.17 7.04 -1.02
N ALA A 207 10.88 7.38 -0.98
CA ALA A 207 9.83 6.50 -1.46
C ALA A 207 9.76 6.51 -3.00
N ARG A 208 9.46 5.37 -3.61
CA ARG A 208 9.25 5.27 -5.07
C ARG A 208 7.95 5.93 -5.50
N LEU A 209 7.96 6.54 -6.69
CA LEU A 209 6.77 7.05 -7.35
C LEU A 209 6.48 6.24 -8.62
N TYR A 210 5.26 5.72 -8.72
CA TYR A 210 4.73 5.07 -9.93
C TYR A 210 3.52 5.83 -10.44
N VAL A 211 3.65 6.43 -11.62
CA VAL A 211 2.57 7.23 -12.22
C VAL A 211 2.58 7.08 -13.74
N THR A 212 1.40 7.19 -14.36
CA THR A 212 1.31 7.32 -15.81
C THR A 212 1.06 8.78 -16.19
N ARG A 213 1.97 9.36 -16.98
CA ARG A 213 1.81 10.71 -17.57
C ARG A 213 1.89 10.59 -19.09
N HIS A 214 0.93 11.19 -19.79
CA HIS A 214 0.84 11.14 -21.27
C HIS A 214 0.95 9.72 -21.85
N GLY A 215 0.33 8.74 -21.20
CA GLY A 215 0.36 7.33 -21.62
C GLY A 215 1.66 6.57 -21.28
N ARG A 216 2.69 7.25 -20.75
CA ARG A 216 3.96 6.63 -20.37
C ARG A 216 3.98 6.32 -18.86
N PHE A 217 4.37 5.09 -18.52
CA PHE A 217 4.68 4.71 -17.14
C PHE A 217 6.00 5.36 -16.69
N ILE A 218 5.96 6.03 -15.55
CA ILE A 218 7.08 6.72 -14.92
C ILE A 218 7.33 6.04 -13.57
N ARG A 219 8.59 5.70 -13.33
CA ARG A 219 9.14 5.19 -12.07
C ARG A 219 10.20 6.18 -11.61
N ASP A 220 9.92 6.89 -10.53
CA ASP A 220 10.74 7.98 -9.99
C ASP A 220 10.79 7.86 -8.45
N PHE A 221 11.21 8.92 -7.76
CA PHE A 221 11.05 9.08 -6.32
C PHE A 221 10.06 10.21 -6.01
N VAL A 222 9.45 10.15 -4.83
CA VAL A 222 8.69 11.28 -4.27
C VAL A 222 9.55 12.18 -3.41
#